data_AF-A0AAX3XAJ6-F1
#
_entry.id   AF-A0AAX3XAJ6-F1
#
_cell.length_a   1.000
_cell.length_b   1.000
_cell.length_c   1.000
_cell.angle_alpha   90.00
_cell.angle_beta   90.00
_cell.angle_gamma   90.00
#
_symmetry.space_group_name_H-M   'P 1'
#
loop_
_entity.id
_entity.type
_entity.pdbx_description
1 polymer ?
#
loop_
_entity_poly.entity_id
_entity_poly.type
_entity_poly.pdbx_seq_one_letter_code
_entity_poly.pdbx_strand_id
1 'polypeptide(L)'
;MTTMKKNKLTEEKKKESIELTNKFEELLNYLGWSKKEFAKKTAQDTNEMDNEKKLYERVKKDLQRGKKGEVHPQTIQRYITDILKHKDYKELSNLIIPLPSDFDKEEDKEFIEGIIEVCKDFSKK
;
A
#
# COMPACT_ATOMS: atom_id res chain seq x y z
N MET A 1 -26.77 -36.31 0.36
CA MET A 1 -26.74 -34.83 0.22
C MET A 1 -25.62 -34.30 1.09
N THR A 2 -24.43 -34.08 0.51
CA THR A 2 -23.27 -33.58 1.27
C THR A 2 -23.37 -32.07 1.33
N THR A 3 -23.82 -31.54 2.47
CA THR A 3 -23.91 -30.10 2.72
C THR A 3 -22.53 -29.47 2.67
N MET A 4 -22.29 -28.63 1.65
CA MET A 4 -21.14 -27.74 1.58
C MET A 4 -21.20 -26.78 2.77
N LYS A 5 -20.33 -26.98 3.77
CA LYS A 5 -20.07 -25.99 4.82
C LYS A 5 -19.54 -24.73 4.13
N LYS A 6 -20.38 -23.68 4.06
CA LYS A 6 -19.90 -22.32 3.79
C LYS A 6 -18.94 -21.98 4.92
N ASN A 7 -17.63 -21.99 4.65
CA ASN A 7 -16.60 -21.53 5.59
C ASN A 7 -16.83 -20.04 5.85
N LYS A 8 -17.64 -19.72 6.86
CA LYS A 8 -17.74 -18.36 7.40
C LYS A 8 -16.43 -18.04 8.10
N LEU A 9 -15.81 -16.91 7.78
CA LEU A 9 -14.69 -16.39 8.55
C LEU A 9 -15.12 -16.15 10.00
N THR A 10 -14.24 -16.44 10.94
CA THR A 10 -14.39 -16.08 12.35
C THR A 10 -14.35 -14.56 12.50
N GLU A 11 -14.99 -14.02 13.54
CA GLU A 11 -15.02 -12.57 13.79
C GLU A 11 -13.61 -11.95 13.90
N GLU A 12 -12.65 -12.68 14.47
CA GLU A 12 -11.25 -12.27 14.52
C GLU A 12 -10.64 -12.12 13.13
N LYS A 13 -10.82 -13.10 12.24
CA LYS A 13 -10.31 -13.04 10.86
C LYS A 13 -11.00 -11.97 10.03
N LYS A 14 -12.26 -11.66 10.32
CA LYS A 14 -12.96 -10.53 9.67
C LYS A 14 -12.33 -9.20 10.06
N LYS A 15 -12.08 -8.98 11.36
CA LYS A 15 -11.38 -7.78 11.84
C LYS A 15 -9.99 -7.65 11.21
N GLU A 16 -9.22 -8.73 11.24
CA GLU A 16 -7.89 -8.80 10.63
C GLU A 16 -7.94 -8.47 9.12
N SER A 17 -8.92 -9.00 8.39
CA SER A 17 -9.10 -8.68 6.97
C SER A 17 -9.38 -7.19 6.75
N ILE A 18 -10.18 -6.56 7.62
CA ILE A 18 -10.50 -5.13 7.52
C ILE A 18 -9.23 -4.30 7.78
N GLU A 19 -8.51 -4.61 8.87
CA GLU A 19 -7.26 -3.93 9.24
C GLU A 19 -6.20 -4.05 8.14
N LEU A 20 -5.99 -5.24 7.59
CA LEU A 20 -5.07 -5.44 6.48
C LEU A 20 -5.51 -4.70 5.22
N THR A 21 -6.82 -4.60 4.96
CA THR A 21 -7.33 -3.85 3.81
C THR A 21 -7.05 -2.35 3.95
N ASN A 22 -7.20 -1.81 5.16
CA ASN A 22 -6.85 -0.42 5.44
C ASN A 22 -5.35 -0.19 5.28
N LYS A 23 -4.50 -1.03 5.87
CA LYS A 23 -3.04 -0.96 5.71
C LYS A 23 -2.60 -1.02 4.25
N PHE A 24 -3.24 -1.88 3.46
CA PHE A 24 -2.98 -1.97 2.04
C PHE A 24 -3.33 -0.67 1.30
N GLU A 25 -4.48 -0.05 1.60
CA GLU A 25 -4.83 1.25 1.02
C GLU A 25 -3.90 2.39 1.47
N GLU A 26 -3.45 2.38 2.72
CA GLU A 26 -2.43 3.32 3.22
C GLU A 26 -1.10 3.18 2.46
N LEU A 27 -0.63 1.95 2.25
CA LEU A 27 0.58 1.68 1.47
C LEU A 27 0.45 2.15 0.02
N LEU A 28 -0.72 1.94 -0.60
CA LEU A 28 -0.96 2.47 -1.94
C LEU A 28 -0.89 4.00 -1.97
N ASN A 29 -1.52 4.67 -0.99
CA ASN A 29 -1.47 6.13 -0.90
C ASN A 29 -0.03 6.63 -0.67
N TYR A 30 0.74 5.95 0.20
CA TYR A 30 2.14 6.27 0.48
C TYR A 30 3.01 6.20 -0.78
N LEU A 31 2.78 5.20 -1.63
CA LEU A 31 3.49 5.05 -2.90
C LEU A 31 2.93 5.94 -4.03
N GLY A 32 1.84 6.68 -3.78
CA GLY A 32 1.12 7.41 -4.83
C GLY A 32 0.49 6.49 -5.88
N TRP A 33 0.24 5.23 -5.54
CA TRP A 33 -0.28 4.23 -6.45
C TRP A 33 -1.80 4.16 -6.40
N SER A 34 -2.41 4.14 -7.58
CA SER A 34 -3.80 3.71 -7.70
C SER A 34 -3.90 2.18 -7.66
N LYS A 35 -5.09 1.65 -7.39
CA LYS A 35 -5.38 0.19 -7.49
C LYS A 35 -5.06 -0.36 -8.89
N LYS A 36 -5.18 0.47 -9.92
CA LYS A 36 -4.83 0.12 -11.31
C LYS A 36 -3.31 0.07 -11.49
N GLU A 37 -2.59 1.03 -10.94
CA GLU A 37 -1.12 1.06 -10.96
C GLU A 37 -0.53 -0.14 -10.23
N PHE A 38 -1.06 -0.49 -9.04
CA PHE A 38 -0.68 -1.71 -8.35
C PHE A 38 -0.88 -2.93 -9.26
N ALA A 39 -2.07 -3.07 -9.87
CA ALA A 39 -2.36 -4.23 -10.70
C ALA A 39 -1.45 -4.34 -11.93
N LYS A 40 -1.13 -3.21 -12.55
CA LYS A 40 -0.18 -3.12 -13.67
C LYS A 40 1.22 -3.55 -13.23
N LYS A 41 1.72 -2.98 -12.13
CA LYS A 41 3.04 -3.28 -11.59
C LYS A 41 3.19 -4.74 -11.16
N THR A 42 2.19 -5.30 -10.49
CA THR A 42 2.16 -6.73 -10.16
C THR A 42 2.14 -7.61 -11.40
N ALA A 43 1.35 -7.27 -12.44
CA ALA A 43 1.31 -8.03 -13.68
C ALA A 43 2.64 -7.98 -14.46
N GLN A 44 3.34 -6.84 -14.40
CA GLN A 44 4.68 -6.67 -14.95
C GLN A 44 5.70 -7.55 -14.21
N ASP A 45 5.67 -7.56 -12.88
CA ASP A 45 6.57 -8.38 -12.06
C ASP A 45 6.37 -9.89 -12.26
N THR A 46 5.14 -10.34 -12.54
CA THR A 46 4.86 -11.76 -12.82
C THR A 46 4.99 -12.13 -14.30
N ASN A 47 5.38 -11.18 -15.17
CA ASN A 47 5.45 -11.34 -16.63
C ASN A 47 4.12 -11.84 -17.26
N GLU A 48 2.99 -11.53 -16.63
CA GLU A 48 1.64 -11.90 -17.07
C GLU A 48 0.85 -10.65 -17.53
N MET A 49 1.40 -9.89 -18.47
CA MET A 49 0.81 -8.63 -18.95
C MET A 49 -0.62 -8.79 -19.49
N ASP A 50 -0.95 -9.91 -20.13
CA ASP A 50 -2.31 -10.23 -20.60
C ASP A 50 -3.36 -10.34 -19.47
N ASN A 51 -2.90 -10.42 -18.22
CA ASN A 51 -3.76 -10.55 -17.04
C ASN A 51 -3.91 -9.26 -16.24
N GLU A 52 -3.35 -8.11 -16.64
CA GLU A 52 -3.47 -6.83 -15.91
C GLU A 52 -4.94 -6.51 -15.58
N LYS A 53 -5.82 -6.52 -16.59
CA LYS A 53 -7.24 -6.18 -16.41
C LYS A 53 -7.95 -7.14 -15.46
N LYS A 54 -7.62 -8.44 -15.51
CA LYS A 54 -8.17 -9.45 -14.61
C LYS A 54 -7.66 -9.26 -13.19
N LEU A 55 -6.39 -8.91 -13.03
CA LEU A 55 -5.77 -8.67 -11.74
C LEU A 55 -6.33 -7.40 -11.10
N TYR A 56 -6.53 -6.33 -11.87
CA TYR A 56 -7.20 -5.12 -11.41
C TYR A 56 -8.62 -5.41 -10.89
N GLU A 57 -9.44 -6.11 -11.68
CA GLU A 57 -10.81 -6.45 -11.29
C GLU A 57 -10.84 -7.35 -10.05
N ARG A 58 -9.88 -8.27 -9.91
CA ARG A 58 -9.71 -9.11 -8.73
C ARG A 58 -9.37 -8.26 -7.50
N VAL A 59 -8.31 -7.47 -7.56
CA VAL A 59 -7.86 -6.60 -6.47
C VAL A 59 -8.99 -5.67 -6.05
N LYS A 60 -9.68 -5.03 -7.01
CA LYS A 60 -10.81 -4.15 -6.72
C LYS A 60 -11.91 -4.86 -5.94
N LYS A 61 -12.32 -6.06 -6.37
CA LYS A 61 -13.35 -6.86 -5.68
C LYS A 61 -12.87 -7.32 -4.31
N ASP A 62 -11.62 -7.75 -4.21
CA ASP A 62 -11.05 -8.25 -2.96
C ASP A 62 -10.95 -7.13 -1.92
N LEU A 63 -10.56 -5.92 -2.29
CA LEU A 63 -10.54 -4.79 -1.36
C LEU A 63 -11.95 -4.38 -0.94
N GLN A 64 -12.91 -4.34 -1.87
CA GLN A 64 -14.30 -4.01 -1.54
C GLN A 64 -14.90 -5.00 -0.54
N ARG A 65 -14.61 -6.29 -0.71
CA ARG A 65 -15.04 -7.37 0.19
C ARG A 65 -14.20 -7.42 1.47
N GLY A 66 -12.92 -7.09 1.38
CA GLY A 66 -11.99 -7.02 2.51
C GLY A 66 -12.39 -5.95 3.52
N LYS A 67 -12.90 -4.81 3.05
CA LYS A 67 -13.53 -3.77 3.90
C LYS A 67 -14.75 -4.26 4.68
N LYS A 68 -15.37 -5.36 4.24
CA LYS A 68 -16.51 -6.00 4.89
C LYS A 68 -16.11 -7.24 5.69
N GLY A 69 -14.81 -7.56 5.75
CA GLY A 69 -14.30 -8.78 6.38
C GLY A 69 -14.68 -10.07 5.62
N GLU A 70 -15.05 -9.97 4.34
CA GLU A 70 -15.52 -11.11 3.53
C GLU A 70 -14.38 -11.79 2.76
N VAL A 71 -13.15 -11.28 2.86
CA VAL A 71 -11.95 -11.84 2.23
C VAL A 71 -11.06 -12.46 3.28
N HIS A 72 -10.38 -13.55 2.94
CA HIS A 72 -9.43 -14.15 3.86
C HIS A 72 -8.23 -13.21 4.05
N PRO A 73 -7.80 -12.90 5.28
CA PRO A 73 -6.73 -11.94 5.56
C PRO A 73 -5.44 -12.25 4.79
N GLN A 74 -5.11 -13.53 4.63
CA GLN A 74 -3.97 -14.00 3.81
C GLN A 74 -3.97 -13.47 2.36
N THR A 75 -5.14 -13.25 1.76
CA THR A 75 -5.22 -12.70 0.39
C THR A 75 -4.73 -11.26 0.37
N ILE A 76 -5.17 -10.46 1.34
CA ILE A 76 -4.76 -9.06 1.46
C ILE A 76 -3.28 -8.97 1.88
N GLN A 77 -2.85 -9.83 2.79
CA GLN A 77 -1.45 -9.93 3.21
C GLN A 77 -0.52 -10.25 2.04
N ARG A 78 -0.96 -11.08 1.10
CA ARG A 78 -0.21 -11.35 -0.13
C ARG A 78 -0.05 -10.08 -0.96
N TYR A 79 -1.10 -9.30 -1.16
CA TYR A 79 -1.01 -8.04 -1.90
C TYR A 79 -0.05 -7.04 -1.23
N ILE A 80 -0.09 -6.94 0.10
CA ILE A 80 0.89 -6.13 0.86
C ILE A 80 2.30 -6.65 0.61
N THR A 81 2.51 -7.97 0.67
CA THR A 81 3.82 -8.57 0.42
C THR A 81 4.32 -8.28 -1.00
N ASP A 82 3.43 -8.29 -1.99
CA ASP A 82 3.76 -7.96 -3.38
C ASP A 82 4.22 -6.48 -3.49
N ILE A 83 3.55 -5.56 -2.78
CA ILE A 83 4.00 -4.15 -2.68
C ILE A 83 5.41 -4.06 -2.08
N LEU A 84 5.64 -4.70 -0.92
CA LEU A 84 6.90 -4.59 -0.19
C LEU A 84 8.10 -5.16 -0.97
N LYS A 85 7.85 -6.12 -1.86
CA LYS A 85 8.89 -6.70 -2.73
C LYS A 85 9.20 -5.84 -3.95
N HIS A 86 8.27 -4.99 -4.38
CA HIS A 86 8.40 -4.17 -5.57
C HIS A 86 9.53 -3.14 -5.42
N LYS A 87 10.23 -2.87 -6.52
CA LYS A 87 11.38 -1.96 -6.56
C LYS A 87 11.05 -0.55 -6.07
N ASP A 88 9.93 0.04 -6.51
CA ASP A 88 9.55 1.39 -6.10
C ASP A 88 9.37 1.54 -4.58
N TYR A 89 8.88 0.50 -3.88
CA TYR A 89 8.81 0.52 -2.42
C TYR A 89 10.21 0.52 -1.81
N LYS A 90 11.13 -0.29 -2.35
CA LYS A 90 12.54 -0.31 -1.91
C LYS A 90 13.24 1.01 -2.18
N GLU A 91 13.01 1.61 -3.34
CA GLU A 91 13.59 2.89 -3.72
C GLU A 91 13.05 4.01 -2.83
N LEU A 92 11.74 4.06 -2.57
CA LEU A 92 11.16 5.01 -1.62
C LEU A 92 11.65 4.77 -0.19
N SER A 93 11.69 3.52 0.29
CA SER A 93 12.19 3.22 1.64
C SER A 93 13.65 3.59 1.83
N ASN A 94 14.46 3.52 0.76
CA ASN A 94 15.86 3.96 0.77
C ASN A 94 15.99 5.49 0.68
N LEU A 95 14.98 6.17 0.11
CA LEU A 95 14.89 7.63 0.06
C LEU A 95 14.35 8.25 1.36
N ILE A 96 13.76 7.45 2.25
CA ILE A 96 13.49 7.88 3.63
C ILE A 96 14.85 8.01 4.32
N ILE A 97 15.46 9.18 4.17
CA ILE A 97 16.39 9.69 5.17
C ILE A 97 15.62 9.59 6.49
N PRO A 98 16.13 8.91 7.53
CA PRO A 98 15.47 8.95 8.82
C PRO A 98 15.36 10.42 9.20
N LEU A 99 14.13 10.93 9.21
CA LEU A 99 13.86 12.19 9.85
C LEU A 99 14.34 12.01 11.30
N PRO A 100 15.28 12.84 11.79
CA PRO A 100 15.71 12.73 13.18
C PRO A 100 14.44 12.76 14.04
N SER A 101 14.32 11.74 14.89
CA SER A 101 13.14 11.47 15.73
C SER A 101 12.84 12.59 16.74
N ASP A 102 13.70 13.59 16.82
CA ASP A 102 13.72 14.63 17.84
C ASP A 102 13.87 16.01 17.17
N PHE A 103 12.82 16.48 16.50
CA PHE A 103 12.69 17.86 15.99
C PHE A 103 12.52 18.92 17.10
N ASP A 104 13.24 18.77 18.22
CA ASP A 104 13.20 19.69 19.36
C ASP A 104 14.53 20.45 19.54
N LYS A 105 15.54 20.18 18.69
CA LYS A 105 16.82 20.89 18.75
C LYS A 105 16.78 22.12 17.84
N GLU A 106 17.28 23.24 18.37
CA GLU A 106 17.31 24.55 17.69
C GLU A 106 18.05 24.49 16.34
N GLU A 107 19.02 23.57 16.21
CA GLU A 107 19.80 23.32 14.99
C GLU A 107 18.97 22.73 13.84
N ASP A 108 17.91 21.98 14.13
CA ASP A 108 17.04 21.37 13.11
C ASP A 108 16.09 22.40 12.48
N LYS A 109 15.85 23.53 13.15
CA LYS A 109 15.04 24.64 12.61
C LYS A 109 15.75 25.37 11.48
N GLU A 110 17.05 25.62 11.60
CA GLU A 110 17.85 26.24 10.52
C GLU A 110 17.87 25.34 9.27
N PHE A 111 17.96 24.02 9.46
CA PHE A 111 17.92 23.08 8.34
C PHE A 111 16.55 23.06 7.64
N ILE A 112 15.46 23.06 8.39
CA ILE A 112 14.10 23.14 7.83
C ILE A 112 13.87 24.49 7.15
N GLU A 113 14.30 25.60 7.74
CA GLU A 113 14.18 26.93 7.13
C GLU A 113 14.95 27.00 5.81
N GLY A 114 16.16 26.43 5.75
CA GLY A 114 16.94 26.32 4.52
C GLY A 114 16.23 25.49 3.43
N ILE A 115 15.60 24.37 3.79
CA ILE A 115 14.80 23.58 2.83
C ILE A 115 13.58 24.37 2.35
N ILE A 116 12.87 25.07 3.25
CA ILE A 116 11.69 25.87 2.90
C ILE A 116 12.08 27.03 1.99
N GLU A 117 13.21 27.68 2.22
CA GLU A 117 13.71 28.78 1.41
C GLU A 117 14.06 28.32 -0.01
N VAL A 118 14.80 27.22 -0.13
CA VAL A 118 15.10 26.61 -1.44
C VAL A 118 13.81 26.22 -2.17
N CYS A 119 12.85 25.59 -1.48
CA CYS A 119 11.56 25.23 -2.07
C CYS A 119 10.73 26.45 -2.53
N LYS A 120 10.83 27.60 -1.85
CA LYS A 120 10.15 28.84 -2.26
C LYS A 120 10.72 29.41 -3.55
N ASP A 121 12.03 29.28 -3.77
CA ASP A 121 12.65 29.72 -5.03
C ASP A 121 12.26 28.83 -6.21
N PHE A 122 12.06 27.53 -5.99
CA PHE A 122 11.56 26.62 -7.03
C PHE A 122 10.07 26.81 -7.35
N SER A 123 9.28 27.36 -6.43
CA SER A 123 7.84 27.59 -6.61
C SER A 123 7.51 28.93 -7.30
N LYS A 124 8.51 29.80 -7.51
CA LYS A 124 8.35 31.12 -8.18
C LYS A 124 8.68 31.13 -9.67
N LYS A 125 8.77 29.97 -10.32
CA LYS A 125 9.10 29.88 -11.76
C LYS A 125 7.91 29.47 -12.61
#